data_AF-A0A2M7LA46-F1
#
_entry.id   AF-A0A2M7LA46-F1
#
_cell.length_a   1.000
_cell.length_b   1.000
_cell.length_c   1.000
_cell.angle_alpha   90.00
_cell.angle_beta   90.00
_cell.angle_gamma   90.00
#
_symmetry.space_group_name_H-M   'P 1'
#
loop_
_entity.id
_entity.type
_entity.pdbx_description
1 polymer ?
#
loop_
_entity_poly.entity_id
_entity_poly.type
_entity_poly.pdbx_seq_one_letter_code
_entity_poly.pdbx_strand_id
1 'polypeptide(L)'
;MSELRQLFAQMDACARELEVVANAEYEAIRSLDAEQIMALTDRRVVVHQCLAKLEQDGRALRARARIPDEMTMEVLIDMFGGSNTAEFQALRRNLYERMLHIDRQSQENSLRLRAAYNVSSTILQHLGLVEKEQSYGRTATR
;
A
#
# COMPACT_ATOMS: atom_id res chain seq x y z
N MET A 1 17.57 21.56 -4.50
CA MET A 1 17.87 20.48 -5.47
C MET A 1 18.24 19.16 -4.79
N SER A 2 19.10 19.16 -3.76
CA SER A 2 19.41 17.96 -2.96
C SER A 2 18.20 17.40 -2.20
N GLU A 3 17.37 18.27 -1.60
CA GLU A 3 16.18 17.86 -0.82
C GLU A 3 15.14 17.11 -1.68
N LEU A 4 14.87 17.55 -2.91
CA LEU A 4 13.93 16.88 -3.81
C LEU A 4 14.43 15.49 -4.22
N ARG A 5 15.74 15.36 -4.47
CA ARG A 5 16.37 14.08 -4.79
C ARG A 5 16.31 13.11 -3.62
N GLN A 6 16.59 13.60 -2.42
CA GLN A 6 16.48 12.80 -1.18
C GLN A 6 15.04 12.35 -0.94
N LEU A 7 14.07 13.24 -1.15
CA LEU A 7 12.65 12.91 -1.05
C LEU A 7 12.28 11.76 -2.01
N PHE A 8 12.59 11.89 -3.30
CA PHE A 8 12.29 10.83 -4.27
C PHE A 8 13.01 9.52 -3.95
N ALA A 9 14.27 9.57 -3.50
CA ALA A 9 15.01 8.38 -3.11
C ALA A 9 14.39 7.67 -1.90
N GLN A 10 13.92 8.43 -0.90
CA GLN A 10 13.23 7.88 0.28
C GLN A 10 11.86 7.30 -0.09
N MET A 11 11.12 7.98 -0.97
CA MET A 11 9.84 7.45 -1.46
C MET A 11 10.04 6.16 -2.26
N ASP A 12 11.07 6.08 -3.11
CA ASP A 12 11.41 4.85 -3.86
C ASP A 12 11.81 3.72 -2.90
N ALA A 13 12.57 4.02 -1.84
CA ALA A 13 12.92 3.03 -0.82
C ALA A 13 11.69 2.48 -0.11
N CYS A 14 10.77 3.35 0.36
CA CYS A 14 9.52 2.89 0.99
C CYS A 14 8.62 2.14 -0.02
N ALA A 15 8.61 2.51 -1.31
CA ALA A 15 7.88 1.77 -2.34
C ALA A 15 8.47 0.38 -2.60
N ARG A 16 9.80 0.24 -2.71
CA ARG A 16 10.46 -1.07 -2.84
C ARG A 16 10.20 -1.96 -1.63
N GLU A 17 10.16 -1.37 -0.44
CA GLU A 17 9.84 -2.11 0.75
C GLU A 17 8.39 -2.62 0.74
N LEU A 18 7.43 -1.79 0.32
CA LEU A 18 6.05 -2.25 0.14
C LEU A 18 5.93 -3.38 -0.88
N GLU A 19 6.70 -3.36 -1.96
CA GLU A 19 6.74 -4.44 -2.93
C GLU A 19 7.28 -5.75 -2.32
N VAL A 20 8.33 -5.67 -1.50
CA VAL A 20 8.83 -6.82 -0.72
C VAL A 20 7.73 -7.35 0.21
N VAL A 21 7.04 -6.46 0.92
CA VAL A 21 5.94 -6.84 1.81
C VAL A 21 4.80 -7.50 1.03
N ALA A 22 4.36 -6.94 -0.10
CA ALA A 22 3.27 -7.49 -0.91
C ALA A 22 3.62 -8.89 -1.48
N ASN A 23 4.87 -9.09 -1.90
CA ASN A 23 5.34 -10.40 -2.36
C ASN A 23 5.42 -11.41 -1.20
N ALA A 24 5.89 -10.99 -0.02
CA ALA A 24 5.94 -11.86 1.15
C ALA A 24 4.54 -12.19 1.70
N GLU A 25 3.59 -11.25 1.61
CA GLU A 25 2.18 -11.47 1.97
C GLU A 25 1.60 -12.58 1.11
N TYR A 26 1.87 -12.58 -0.21
CA TYR A 26 1.40 -13.64 -1.10
C TYR A 26 1.85 -15.03 -0.65
N GLU A 27 3.13 -15.20 -0.33
CA GLU A 27 3.67 -16.49 0.12
C GLU A 27 3.08 -16.90 1.48
N ALA A 28 2.99 -15.97 2.43
CA ALA A 28 2.41 -16.25 3.75
C ALA A 28 0.93 -16.65 3.66
N ILE A 29 0.16 -16.01 2.76
CA ILE A 29 -1.23 -16.37 2.48
C ILE A 29 -1.33 -17.77 1.87
N ARG A 30 -0.43 -18.08 0.93
CA ARG A 30 -0.38 -19.40 0.28
C ARG A 30 -0.07 -20.53 1.27
N SER A 31 0.77 -20.27 2.27
CA SER A 31 1.08 -21.23 3.35
C SER A 31 0.13 -21.17 4.55
N LEU A 32 -0.84 -20.24 4.55
CA LEU A 32 -1.74 -19.96 5.69
C LEU A 32 -0.98 -19.67 7.00
N ASP A 33 0.16 -19.00 6.90
CA ASP A 33 0.98 -18.62 8.05
C ASP A 33 0.44 -17.34 8.71
N ALA A 34 -0.42 -17.53 9.71
CA ALA A 34 -1.11 -16.42 10.38
C ALA A 34 -0.15 -15.44 11.08
N GLU A 35 0.92 -15.94 11.71
CA GLU A 35 1.90 -15.10 12.39
C GLU A 35 2.65 -14.21 11.40
N GLN A 36 3.08 -14.80 10.28
CA GLN A 36 3.76 -14.05 9.22
C GLN A 36 2.81 -13.04 8.56
N ILE A 37 1.54 -13.39 8.33
CA ILE A 37 0.52 -12.47 7.79
C ILE A 37 0.34 -11.26 8.72
N MET A 38 0.24 -11.47 10.03
CA MET A 38 0.10 -10.38 11.00
C MET A 38 1.33 -9.49 11.02
N ALA A 39 2.52 -10.08 11.11
CA ALA A 39 3.78 -9.32 11.10
C ALA A 39 3.98 -8.49 9.83
N LEU A 40 3.62 -9.03 8.66
CA LEU A 40 3.68 -8.32 7.39
C LEU A 40 2.63 -7.20 7.30
N THR A 41 1.44 -7.41 7.86
CA THR A 41 0.39 -6.37 7.93
C THR A 41 0.88 -5.19 8.76
N ASP A 42 1.47 -5.43 9.93
CA ASP A 42 2.05 -4.39 10.77
C ASP A 42 3.19 -3.66 10.05
N ARG A 43 4.05 -4.42 9.35
CA ARG A 43 5.12 -3.82 8.55
C ARG A 43 4.56 -2.92 7.46
N ARG A 44 3.51 -3.35 6.76
CA ARG A 44 2.84 -2.57 5.71
C ARG A 44 2.33 -1.24 6.26
N VAL A 45 1.71 -1.25 7.45
CA VAL A 45 1.23 -0.02 8.11
C VAL A 45 2.37 0.97 8.35
N VAL A 46 3.50 0.49 8.90
CA VAL A 46 4.68 1.33 9.16
C VAL A 46 5.20 1.96 7.87
N VAL A 47 5.29 1.20 6.78
CA VAL A 47 5.80 1.72 5.49
C VAL A 47 4.81 2.69 4.84
N HIS A 48 3.50 2.47 4.95
CA HIS A 48 2.51 3.47 4.51
C HIS A 48 2.58 4.76 5.34
N GLN A 49 2.84 4.67 6.65
CA GLN A 49 3.09 5.85 7.48
C GLN A 49 4.35 6.60 7.05
N CYS A 50 5.43 5.89 6.68
CA CYS A 50 6.61 6.49 6.04
C CYS A 50 6.20 7.30 4.80
N LEU A 51 5.48 6.68 3.86
CA LEU A 51 5.08 7.34 2.62
C LEU A 51 4.18 8.55 2.85
N ALA A 52 3.22 8.46 3.78
CA ALA A 52 2.34 9.58 4.13
C ALA A 52 3.14 10.77 4.69
N LYS A 53 4.15 10.50 5.52
CA LYS A 53 5.07 11.54 6.02
C LYS A 53 5.89 12.16 4.88
N LEU A 54 6.46 11.35 4.00
CA LEU A 54 7.22 11.86 2.85
C LEU A 54 6.34 12.69 1.91
N GLU A 55 5.08 12.32 1.72
CA GLU A 55 4.12 13.10 0.95
C GLU A 55 3.84 14.46 1.61
N GLN A 56 3.74 14.51 2.94
CA GLN A 56 3.65 15.76 3.70
C GLN A 56 4.93 16.60 3.57
N ASP A 57 6.11 15.99 3.67
CA ASP A 57 7.39 16.67 3.48
C ASP A 57 7.51 17.25 2.06
N GLY A 58 7.01 16.53 1.05
CA GLY A 58 6.90 17.01 -0.32
C GLY A 58 5.93 18.18 -0.48
N ARG A 59 4.79 18.19 0.23
CA ARG A 59 3.90 19.35 0.30
C ARG A 59 4.59 20.54 0.98
N ALA A 60 5.27 20.33 2.09
CA ALA A 60 6.01 21.38 2.80
C ALA A 60 7.14 21.96 1.95
N LEU A 61 7.85 21.13 1.17
CA LEU A 61 8.87 21.59 0.23
C LEU A 61 8.28 22.51 -0.84
N ARG A 62 7.11 22.15 -1.40
CA ARG A 62 6.40 22.99 -2.39
C ARG A 62 5.95 24.32 -1.78
N ALA A 63 5.37 24.30 -0.59
CA ALA A 63 4.95 25.51 0.11
C ALA A 63 6.15 26.45 0.39
N ARG A 64 7.28 25.93 0.85
CA ARG A 64 8.51 26.71 1.09
C ARG A 64 9.05 27.36 -0.19
N ALA A 65 8.89 26.70 -1.33
CA ALA A 65 9.28 27.22 -2.63
C ALA A 65 8.23 28.17 -3.25
N ARG A 66 7.15 28.52 -2.52
CA ARG A 66 6.02 29.37 -2.96
C ARG A 66 5.35 28.85 -4.24
N ILE A 67 5.30 27.55 -4.37
CA ILE A 67 4.67 26.88 -5.49
C ILE A 67 3.17 26.74 -5.18
N PRO A 68 2.27 27.04 -6.13
CA PRO A 68 0.83 26.79 -5.96
C PRO A 68 0.51 25.31 -5.72
N ASP A 69 -0.38 25.01 -4.78
CA ASP A 69 -0.78 23.64 -4.46
C ASP A 69 -1.49 22.92 -5.62
N GLU A 70 -2.13 23.70 -6.50
CA GLU A 70 -2.77 23.25 -7.74
C GLU A 70 -1.77 22.72 -8.78
N MET A 71 -0.49 23.05 -8.60
CA MET A 71 0.58 22.69 -9.52
C MET A 71 1.05 21.26 -9.24
N THR A 72 0.99 20.43 -10.29
CA THR A 72 1.36 19.02 -10.16
C THR A 72 2.87 18.84 -9.99
N MET A 73 3.28 17.74 -9.38
CA MET A 73 4.69 17.37 -9.23
C MET A 73 5.43 17.28 -10.58
N GLU A 74 4.71 16.93 -11.64
CA GLU A 74 5.24 16.89 -13.01
C GLU A 74 5.67 18.27 -13.49
N VAL A 75 4.76 19.24 -13.46
CA VAL A 75 5.03 20.61 -13.89
C VAL A 75 6.14 21.23 -13.02
N LEU A 76 6.22 20.82 -11.75
CA LEU A 76 7.25 21.26 -10.84
C LEU A 76 8.65 20.79 -11.20
N ILE A 77 8.78 19.51 -11.52
CA ILE A 77 10.05 18.96 -11.98
C ILE A 77 10.46 19.65 -13.30
N ASP A 78 9.50 19.93 -14.19
CA ASP A 78 9.80 20.59 -15.46
C ASP A 78 10.29 22.03 -15.28
N MET A 79 9.68 22.79 -14.36
CA MET A 79 10.05 24.19 -14.13
C MET A 79 11.32 24.37 -13.28
N PHE A 80 11.56 23.48 -12.31
CA PHE A 80 12.64 23.66 -11.32
C PHE A 80 13.75 22.61 -11.37
N GLY A 81 13.58 21.55 -12.17
CA GLY A 81 14.54 20.44 -12.26
C GLY A 81 15.83 20.79 -12.99
N GLY A 82 15.87 21.87 -13.77
CA GLY A 82 17.07 22.31 -14.49
C GLY A 82 17.70 21.19 -15.32
N SER A 83 18.98 20.90 -15.10
CA SER A 83 19.68 19.81 -15.80
C SER A 83 19.27 18.40 -15.33
N ASN A 84 18.58 18.28 -14.19
CA ASN A 84 18.18 17.00 -13.59
C ASN A 84 16.70 16.66 -13.84
N THR A 85 15.98 17.49 -14.61
CA THR A 85 14.55 17.29 -14.92
C THR A 85 14.27 15.88 -15.44
N ALA A 86 15.08 15.37 -16.36
CA ALA A 86 14.90 14.04 -16.92
C ALA A 86 15.04 12.92 -15.87
N GLU A 87 16.00 13.03 -14.95
CA GLU A 87 16.20 12.07 -13.86
C GLU A 87 15.01 12.09 -12.89
N PHE A 88 14.55 13.27 -12.48
CA PHE A 88 13.42 13.40 -11.57
C PHE A 88 12.10 12.94 -12.19
N GLN A 89 11.86 13.21 -13.48
CA GLN A 89 10.68 12.69 -14.18
C GLN A 89 10.73 11.16 -14.31
N ALA A 90 11.91 10.58 -14.54
CA ALA A 90 12.08 9.13 -14.54
C ALA A 90 11.77 8.53 -13.16
N LEU A 91 12.30 9.11 -12.08
CA LEU A 91 12.01 8.68 -10.71
C LEU A 91 10.53 8.77 -10.37
N ARG A 92 9.86 9.88 -10.72
CA ARG A 92 8.42 10.06 -10.51
C ARG A 92 7.60 8.98 -11.22
N ARG A 93 7.89 8.71 -12.49
CA ARG A 93 7.18 7.70 -13.28
C ARG A 93 7.38 6.31 -12.73
N ASN A 94 8.63 5.94 -12.44
CA ASN A 94 8.96 4.64 -11.83
C ASN A 94 8.24 4.45 -10.50
N LEU A 95 8.21 5.48 -9.65
CA LEU A 95 7.50 5.43 -8.38
C LEU A 95 6.00 5.23 -8.58
N TYR A 96 5.39 5.97 -9.51
CA TYR A 96 3.96 5.86 -9.80
C TYR A 96 3.59 4.47 -10.33
N GLU A 97 4.35 3.95 -11.30
CA GLU A 97 4.15 2.61 -11.85
C GLU A 97 4.32 1.52 -10.78
N ARG A 98 5.34 1.65 -9.92
CA ARG A 98 5.57 0.72 -8.81
C ARG A 98 4.41 0.74 -7.81
N MET A 99 3.94 1.93 -7.43
CA MET A 99 2.80 2.07 -6.51
C MET A 99 1.52 1.46 -7.08
N LEU A 100 1.25 1.63 -8.38
CA LEU A 100 0.12 0.98 -9.05
C LEU A 100 0.25 -0.55 -9.04
N HIS A 101 1.47 -1.07 -9.23
CA HIS A 101 1.71 -2.51 -9.16
C HIS A 101 1.46 -3.07 -7.75
N ILE A 102 2.01 -2.40 -6.73
CA ILE A 102 1.85 -2.77 -5.32
C ILE A 102 0.37 -2.74 -4.91
N ASP A 103 -0.38 -1.71 -5.31
CA ASP A 103 -1.81 -1.62 -5.01
C ASP A 103 -2.58 -2.80 -5.60
N ARG A 104 -2.33 -3.14 -6.86
CA ARG A 104 -2.93 -4.30 -7.51
C ARG A 104 -2.58 -5.61 -6.77
N GLN A 105 -1.31 -5.83 -6.44
CA GLN A 105 -0.90 -7.02 -5.69
C GLN A 105 -1.57 -7.09 -4.31
N SER A 106 -1.66 -5.96 -3.62
CA SER A 106 -2.29 -5.87 -2.29
C SER A 106 -3.78 -6.19 -2.35
N GLN A 107 -4.48 -5.71 -3.40
CA GLN A 107 -5.89 -6.05 -3.63
C GLN A 107 -6.07 -7.55 -3.89
N GLU A 108 -5.21 -8.15 -4.72
CA GLU A 108 -5.25 -9.59 -4.96
C GLU A 108 -4.97 -10.40 -3.69
N ASN A 109 -4.00 -9.99 -2.86
CA ASN A 109 -3.69 -10.62 -1.59
C ASN A 109 -4.89 -10.55 -0.62
N SER A 110 -5.58 -9.40 -0.56
CA SER A 110 -6.82 -9.26 0.20
C SER A 110 -7.90 -10.24 -0.27
N LEU A 111 -8.07 -10.40 -1.58
CA LEU A 111 -9.01 -11.37 -2.15
C LEU A 111 -8.63 -12.82 -1.79
N ARG A 112 -7.33 -13.17 -1.85
CA ARG A 112 -6.82 -14.50 -1.48
C ARG A 112 -7.07 -14.80 0.00
N LEU A 113 -6.78 -13.85 0.89
CA LEU A 113 -7.07 -13.97 2.33
C LEU A 113 -8.55 -14.21 2.59
N ARG A 114 -9.42 -13.44 1.93
CA ARG A 114 -10.86 -13.58 2.06
C ARG A 114 -11.36 -14.94 1.58
N ALA A 115 -10.83 -15.43 0.46
CA ALA A 115 -11.15 -16.75 -0.06
C ALA A 115 -10.70 -17.86 0.91
N ALA A 116 -9.48 -17.78 1.44
CA ALA A 116 -8.96 -18.71 2.44
C ALA A 116 -9.84 -18.72 3.68
N TYR A 117 -10.19 -17.56 4.22
CA TYR A 117 -11.10 -17.43 5.35
C TYR A 117 -12.46 -18.08 5.08
N ASN A 118 -13.08 -17.80 3.93
CA ASN A 118 -14.38 -18.35 3.58
C ASN A 118 -14.35 -19.89 3.51
N VAL A 119 -13.30 -20.47 2.90
CA VAL A 119 -13.14 -21.91 2.79
C VAL A 119 -12.92 -22.53 4.18
N SER A 120 -12.00 -22.00 4.97
CA SER A 120 -11.72 -22.48 6.32
C SER A 120 -12.95 -22.39 7.23
N SER A 121 -13.65 -21.26 7.22
CA SER A 121 -14.89 -21.06 7.99
C SER A 121 -15.98 -22.04 7.57
N THR A 122 -16.18 -22.25 6.27
CA THR A 122 -17.14 -23.23 5.76
C THR A 122 -16.82 -24.64 6.24
N ILE A 123 -15.54 -25.05 6.20
CA ILE A 123 -15.10 -26.36 6.69
C ILE A 123 -15.36 -26.49 8.19
N LEU A 124 -14.99 -25.49 8.99
CA LEU A 124 -15.20 -25.49 10.44
C LEU A 124 -16.69 -25.57 10.80
N GLN A 125 -17.56 -24.88 10.06
CA GLN A 125 -19.02 -25.00 10.22
C GLN A 125 -19.53 -26.41 9.89
N HIS A 126 -19.03 -27.05 8.83
CA HIS A 126 -19.41 -28.43 8.48
C HIS A 126 -18.96 -29.44 9.53
N LEU A 127 -17.81 -29.20 10.18
CA LEU A 127 -17.31 -30.02 11.28
C LEU A 127 -18.00 -29.71 12.63
N GLY A 128 -18.89 -28.72 12.69
CA GLY A 128 -19.55 -28.29 13.92
C GLY A 128 -18.62 -27.60 14.92
N LEU A 129 -17.45 -27.13 14.47
CA LEU A 129 -16.43 -26.49 15.30
C LEU A 129 -16.62 -24.98 15.45
N VAL A 130 -17.47 -24.38 14.61
CA VAL A 130 -17.83 -22.96 14.64
C VAL A 130 -19.34 -22.83 14.42
N GLU A 131 -20.01 -22.01 15.23
CA GLU A 131 -21.43 -21.75 15.07
C GLU A 131 -21.73 -21.08 13.72
N LYS A 132 -22.79 -21.56 13.06
CA LYS A 132 -23.33 -20.90 11.88
C LYS A 132 -23.96 -19.59 12.33
N GLU A 133 -23.40 -18.45 11.99
CA GLU A 133 -24.13 -17.18 12.10
C GLU A 133 -25.37 -17.28 11.21
N GLN A 134 -26.53 -17.56 11.82
CA GLN A 134 -27.81 -17.57 11.14
C GLN A 134 -28.18 -16.12 10.84
N SER A 135 -27.83 -15.62 9.64
CA SER A 135 -28.22 -14.26 9.19
C SER A 135 -29.74 -14.08 8.97
N TYR A 136 -30.56 -15.08 9.28
CA TYR A 136 -32.01 -14.96 9.31
C TYR A 136 -32.55 -15.28 10.71
N GLY A 137 -32.44 -14.29 11.60
CA GLY A 137 -33.37 -14.14 12.71
C GLY A 137 -34.76 -13.89 12.14
N ARG A 138 -35.49 -14.96 11.83
CA ARG A 138 -36.93 -14.90 11.56
C ARG A 138 -37.58 -14.32 12.82
N THR A 139 -38.05 -13.09 12.71
CA THR A 139 -39.20 -12.57 13.46
C THR A 139 -40.30 -13.63 13.51
N ALA A 140 -40.39 -14.36 14.61
CA ALA A 140 -41.50 -15.26 14.91
C ALA A 140 -41.56 -15.57 16.40
N THR A 141 -41.89 -14.56 17.20
CA THR A 141 -42.63 -14.78 18.45
C THR A 141 -43.92 -14.01 18.34
N ARG A 142 -44.98 -14.81 18.26
CA ARG A 142 -46.39 -14.44 18.31
C ARG A 142 -46.81 -14.28 19.76
#